data_AF-A0A7C0U672-F1
#
_entry.id   AF-A0A7C0U672-F1
#
_cell.length_a   1.000
_cell.length_b   1.000
_cell.length_c   1.000
_cell.angle_alpha   90.00
_cell.angle_beta   90.00
_cell.angle_gamma   90.00
#
_symmetry.space_group_name_H-M   'P 1'
#
loop_
_entity.id
_entity.type
_entity.pdbx_description
1 polymer ?
#
loop_
_entity_poly.entity_id
_entity_poly.type
_entity_poly.pdbx_seq_one_letter_code
_entity_poly.pdbx_strand_id
1 'polypeptide(L)'
;MMDRGRRRERVGKLTFLVISLGLVITGADLFSSLRGWEICPYEGCRLSLDSPYSHLLGIPLSALGLGFFFVALLLVAAPRRWMLYWSSLGLGSALYFLYLQRWVLGKMCIVCVAVEVLVFILFLSSFTRVSLWCVLSLIVLAFLGVHTVYTWTPEQKEACLGNREMDMLRKFYTTKGGEREAVFFFSLDCPACSEALPLVKKWASREKVRVVFREVMVHDEEQEALYLLSLLKGGMDPWEALRRVEKGKRAPRVSEVSREEKRVLLRLVAFNGILLRSMGLDGVPVLIVAEEGKVEARQGLEGIKRLVSPPSSLGWEGGYQGAGAEDLGSPLGGVCTPSGCGD
;
A
#
# COMPACT_ATOMS: atom_id res chain seq x y z
N MET A 1 39.91 -38.76 -4.02
CA MET A 1 39.25 -38.64 -2.71
C MET A 1 39.40 -37.25 -2.08
N MET A 2 40.56 -36.57 -2.20
CA MET A 2 40.79 -35.20 -1.69
C MET A 2 39.80 -34.13 -2.18
N ASP A 3 39.32 -34.20 -3.42
CA ASP A 3 38.46 -33.15 -3.99
C ASP A 3 37.01 -33.16 -3.45
N ARG A 4 36.47 -34.34 -3.10
CA ARG A 4 35.13 -34.45 -2.48
C ARG A 4 35.09 -33.91 -1.06
N GLY A 5 36.15 -34.12 -0.28
CA GLY A 5 36.26 -33.58 1.09
C GLY A 5 36.31 -32.06 1.10
N ARG A 6 37.17 -31.48 0.26
CA ARG A 6 37.32 -30.01 0.11
C ARG A 6 36.07 -29.34 -0.48
N ARG A 7 35.32 -30.02 -1.35
CA ARG A 7 34.01 -29.54 -1.85
C ARG A 7 32.94 -29.56 -0.75
N ARG A 8 32.87 -30.62 0.06
CA ARG A 8 31.90 -30.74 1.17
C ARG A 8 32.14 -29.68 2.24
N GLU A 9 33.41 -29.42 2.57
CA GLU A 9 33.79 -28.38 3.53
C GLU A 9 33.47 -26.98 3.03
N ARG A 10 33.76 -26.67 1.76
CA ARG A 10 33.41 -25.36 1.15
C ARG A 10 31.90 -25.11 1.13
N VAL A 11 31.11 -26.12 0.79
CA VAL A 11 29.64 -26.00 0.79
C VAL A 11 29.12 -25.78 2.21
N GLY A 12 29.66 -26.47 3.22
CA GLY A 12 29.29 -26.24 4.63
C GLY A 12 29.60 -24.82 5.09
N LYS A 13 30.79 -24.31 4.77
CA LYS A 13 31.19 -22.93 5.07
C LYS A 13 30.29 -21.90 4.39
N LEU A 14 29.94 -22.12 3.12
CA LEU A 14 29.02 -21.25 2.37
C LEU A 14 27.62 -21.26 3.00
N THR A 15 27.06 -22.43 3.31
CA THR A 15 25.75 -22.56 3.96
C THR A 15 25.71 -21.80 5.29
N PHE A 16 26.75 -21.94 6.12
CA PHE A 16 26.83 -21.24 7.40
C PHE A 16 26.92 -19.71 7.23
N LEU A 17 27.70 -19.23 6.25
CA LEU A 17 27.84 -17.81 5.95
C LEU A 17 26.50 -17.21 5.49
N VAL A 18 25.80 -17.90 4.58
CA VAL A 18 24.49 -17.47 4.06
C VAL A 18 23.46 -17.38 5.18
N ILE A 19 23.42 -18.37 6.06
CA ILE A 19 22.51 -18.37 7.23
C ILE A 19 22.83 -17.21 8.17
N SER A 20 24.11 -17.00 8.47
CA SER A 20 24.55 -15.91 9.36
C SER A 20 24.20 -14.54 8.79
N LEU A 21 24.45 -14.33 7.50
CA LEU A 21 24.10 -13.09 6.81
C LEU A 21 22.58 -12.88 6.77
N GLY A 22 21.82 -13.94 6.52
CA GLY A 22 20.36 -13.92 6.55
C GLY A 22 19.80 -13.52 7.93
N LEU A 23 20.33 -14.10 9.01
CA LEU A 23 19.99 -13.73 10.39
C LEU A 23 20.29 -12.26 10.69
N VAL A 24 21.46 -11.76 10.25
CA VAL A 24 21.85 -10.36 10.47
C VAL A 24 20.92 -9.41 9.72
N ILE A 25 20.64 -9.66 8.44
CA ILE A 25 19.79 -8.78 7.63
C ILE A 25 18.35 -8.77 8.16
N THR A 26 17.76 -9.94 8.35
CA THR A 26 16.37 -10.06 8.84
C THR A 26 16.22 -9.58 10.28
N GLY A 27 17.22 -9.81 11.13
CA GLY A 27 17.26 -9.30 12.50
C GLY A 27 17.39 -7.77 12.55
N ALA A 28 18.24 -7.19 11.70
CA ALA A 28 18.36 -5.74 11.57
C ALA A 28 17.06 -5.12 11.06
N ASP A 29 16.44 -5.71 10.05
CA ASP A 29 15.17 -5.27 9.47
C ASP A 29 14.03 -5.31 10.50
N LEU A 30 13.91 -6.41 11.26
CA LEU A 30 12.96 -6.51 12.36
C LEU A 30 13.21 -5.45 13.45
N PHE A 31 14.47 -5.26 13.86
CA PHE A 31 14.82 -4.26 14.86
C PHE A 31 14.45 -2.83 14.41
N SER A 32 14.65 -2.56 13.12
CA SER A 32 14.39 -1.26 12.50
C SER A 32 12.89 -0.99 12.40
N SER A 33 12.11 -2.00 12.00
CA SER A 33 10.64 -1.99 12.03
C SER A 33 10.09 -1.70 13.44
N LEU A 34 10.69 -2.26 14.50
CA LEU A 34 10.26 -2.01 15.89
C LEU A 34 10.63 -0.63 16.42
N ARG A 35 11.73 -0.04 15.95
CA ARG A 35 12.25 1.27 16.42
C ARG A 35 11.77 2.46 15.59
N GLY A 36 11.15 2.21 14.42
CA GLY A 36 10.73 3.25 13.49
C GLY A 36 11.91 3.93 12.77
N TRP A 37 13.00 3.20 12.55
CA TRP A 37 14.15 3.68 11.77
C TRP A 37 14.21 2.90 10.45
N GLU A 38 14.54 3.56 9.34
CA GLU A 38 14.67 2.93 8.03
C GLU A 38 16.14 2.53 7.74
N ILE A 39 16.37 1.24 7.46
CA ILE A 39 17.69 0.74 6.99
C ILE A 39 17.98 1.18 5.55
N CYS A 40 16.92 1.36 4.75
CA CYS A 40 17.04 1.66 3.34
C CYS A 40 16.01 2.75 2.96
N PRO A 41 16.45 4.01 2.73
CA PRO A 41 15.55 5.11 2.34
C PRO A 41 15.12 5.03 0.86
N TYR A 42 15.25 3.85 0.24
CA TYR A 42 14.86 3.63 -1.15
C TYR A 42 13.35 3.47 -1.25
N GLU A 43 12.73 4.15 -2.22
CA GLU A 43 11.28 4.20 -2.43
C GLU A 43 10.64 2.79 -2.48
N GLY A 44 11.28 1.84 -3.16
CA GLY A 44 10.77 0.46 -3.26
C GLY A 44 10.79 -0.29 -1.93
N CYS A 45 11.71 0.04 -1.02
CA CYS A 45 11.75 -0.56 0.32
C CYS A 45 10.72 0.04 1.25
N ARG A 46 10.53 1.37 1.21
CA ARG A 46 9.44 2.01 1.95
C ARG A 46 8.08 1.49 1.50
N LEU A 47 7.84 1.40 0.19
CA LEU A 47 6.59 0.85 -0.35
C LEU A 47 6.36 -0.60 0.09
N SER A 48 7.40 -1.43 0.09
CA SER A 48 7.28 -2.84 0.51
C SER A 48 7.00 -2.98 2.00
N LEU A 49 7.69 -2.19 2.85
CA LEU A 49 7.54 -2.20 4.30
C LEU A 49 6.19 -1.62 4.76
N ASP A 50 5.68 -0.60 4.07
CA ASP A 50 4.40 0.04 4.39
C ASP A 50 3.20 -0.67 3.75
N SER A 51 3.44 -1.67 2.89
CA SER A 51 2.37 -2.43 2.22
C SER A 51 1.67 -3.40 3.18
N PRO A 52 0.42 -3.81 2.91
CA PRO A 52 -0.25 -4.87 3.67
C PRO A 52 0.47 -6.22 3.53
N TYR A 53 1.30 -6.39 2.49
CA TYR A 53 2.11 -7.58 2.27
C TYR A 53 3.35 -7.65 3.16
N SER A 54 3.66 -6.62 3.94
CA SER A 54 4.76 -6.64 4.93
C SER A 54 4.45 -7.56 6.12
N HIS A 55 3.20 -8.01 6.25
CA HIS A 55 2.76 -8.96 7.26
C HIS A 55 2.11 -10.18 6.61
N LEU A 56 2.37 -11.36 7.20
CA LEU A 56 1.68 -12.60 6.87
C LEU A 56 1.00 -13.10 8.15
N LEU A 57 -0.33 -13.22 8.14
CA LEU A 57 -1.13 -13.56 9.32
C LEU A 57 -0.87 -12.62 10.53
N GLY A 58 -0.63 -11.33 10.25
CA GLY A 58 -0.30 -10.32 11.27
C GLY A 58 1.16 -10.34 11.74
N ILE A 59 1.95 -11.36 11.37
CA ILE A 59 3.36 -11.47 11.74
C ILE A 59 4.21 -10.71 10.71
N PRO A 60 5.10 -9.78 11.12
CA PRO A 60 6.00 -9.10 10.19
C PRO A 60 6.83 -10.11 9.38
N LEU A 61 6.97 -9.88 8.07
CA LEU A 61 7.79 -10.72 7.20
C LEU A 61 9.26 -10.77 7.67
N SER A 62 9.76 -9.70 8.27
CA SER A 62 11.09 -9.64 8.88
C SER A 62 11.26 -10.66 10.02
N ALA A 63 10.24 -10.84 10.85
CA ALA A 63 10.21 -11.86 11.90
C ALA A 63 10.14 -13.28 11.32
N LEU A 64 9.37 -13.48 10.25
CA LEU A 64 9.29 -14.76 9.54
C LEU A 64 10.61 -15.12 8.86
N GLY A 65 11.28 -14.15 8.24
CA GLY A 65 12.61 -14.31 7.67
C GLY A 65 13.65 -14.66 8.74
N LEU A 66 13.61 -14.00 9.90
CA LEU A 66 14.46 -14.32 11.03
C LEU A 66 14.22 -15.75 11.53
N GLY A 67 12.95 -16.13 11.70
CA GLY A 67 12.55 -17.50 12.04
C GLY A 67 13.03 -18.53 11.02
N PHE A 68 12.96 -18.21 9.73
CA PHE A 68 13.43 -19.07 8.65
C PHE A 68 14.93 -19.37 8.76
N PHE A 69 15.76 -18.34 8.91
CA PHE A 69 17.21 -18.54 9.04
C PHE A 69 17.61 -19.15 10.38
N PHE A 70 16.83 -18.91 11.44
CA PHE A 70 17.04 -19.57 12.73
C PHE A 70 16.78 -21.07 12.63
N VAL A 71 15.68 -21.51 12.01
CA VAL A 71 15.41 -22.93 11.75
C VAL A 71 16.49 -23.52 10.83
N ALA A 72 16.92 -22.78 9.80
CA ALA A 72 18.02 -23.22 8.94
C ALA A 72 19.31 -23.46 9.74
N LEU A 73 19.64 -22.59 10.71
CA LEU A 73 20.78 -22.79 11.60
C LEU A 73 20.69 -24.09 12.40
N LEU A 74 19.51 -24.41 12.95
CA LEU A 74 19.28 -25.67 13.67
C LEU A 74 19.43 -26.90 12.76
N LEU A 75 19.03 -26.78 11.49
CA LEU A 75 19.14 -27.84 10.50
C LEU A 75 20.56 -28.07 9.98
N VAL A 76 21.55 -27.25 10.34
CA VAL A 76 22.97 -27.47 9.96
C VAL A 76 23.49 -28.80 10.52
N ALA A 77 23.07 -29.18 11.72
CA ALA A 77 23.43 -30.46 12.33
C ALA A 77 22.58 -31.65 11.83
N ALA A 78 21.49 -31.38 11.12
CA ALA A 78 20.55 -32.39 10.63
C ALA A 78 21.02 -32.99 9.27
N PRO A 79 20.45 -34.15 8.86
CA PRO A 79 20.67 -34.67 7.52
C PRO A 79 20.32 -33.62 6.45
N ARG A 80 21.23 -33.43 5.49
CA ARG A 80 21.17 -32.39 4.44
C ARG A 80 19.86 -32.36 3.63
N ARG A 81 19.13 -33.48 3.55
CA ARG A 81 17.79 -33.56 2.95
C ARG A 81 16.76 -32.66 3.64
N TRP A 82 16.86 -32.47 4.96
CA TRP A 82 15.95 -31.60 5.71
C TRP A 82 16.19 -30.13 5.39
N MET A 83 17.46 -29.74 5.29
CA MET A 83 17.82 -28.40 4.79
C MET A 83 17.31 -28.18 3.36
N LEU A 84 17.40 -29.20 2.49
CA LEU A 84 16.82 -29.12 1.14
C LEU A 84 15.30 -28.89 1.19
N TYR A 85 14.56 -29.65 2.00
CA TYR A 85 13.10 -29.46 2.13
C TYR A 85 12.74 -28.08 2.70
N TRP A 86 13.43 -27.63 3.75
CA TRP A 86 13.23 -26.31 4.35
C TRP A 86 13.53 -25.18 3.36
N SER A 87 14.67 -25.24 2.68
CA SER A 87 15.05 -24.26 1.66
C SER A 87 14.15 -24.31 0.42
N SER A 88 13.52 -25.44 0.11
CA SER A 88 12.52 -25.54 -0.97
C SER A 88 11.24 -24.78 -0.62
N LEU A 89 10.77 -24.89 0.63
CA LEU A 89 9.65 -24.09 1.12
C LEU A 89 10.00 -22.60 1.08
N GLY A 90 11.17 -22.24 1.60
CA GLY A 90 11.66 -20.86 1.55
C GLY A 90 11.74 -20.30 0.13
N LEU A 91 12.23 -21.09 -0.83
CA LEU A 91 12.30 -20.69 -2.23
C LEU A 91 10.91 -20.46 -2.84
N GLY A 92 9.93 -21.32 -2.56
CA GLY A 92 8.55 -21.11 -3.00
C GLY A 92 7.95 -19.82 -2.47
N SER A 93 8.16 -19.52 -1.18
CA SER A 93 7.74 -18.24 -0.58
C SER A 93 8.48 -17.04 -1.19
N ALA A 94 9.80 -17.14 -1.39
CA ALA A 94 10.61 -16.08 -1.99
C ALA A 94 10.18 -15.75 -3.43
N LEU A 95 9.83 -16.77 -4.24
CA LEU A 95 9.28 -16.55 -5.58
C LEU A 95 7.94 -15.83 -5.55
N TYR A 96 7.10 -16.11 -4.54
CA TYR A 96 5.85 -15.39 -4.35
C TYR A 96 6.08 -13.93 -3.95
N PHE A 97 7.04 -13.65 -3.06
CA PHE A 97 7.36 -12.27 -2.68
C PHE A 97 7.98 -11.47 -3.84
N LEU A 98 8.84 -12.09 -4.66
CA LEU A 98 9.28 -11.50 -5.93
C LEU A 98 8.11 -11.20 -6.86
N TYR A 99 7.11 -12.09 -6.91
CA TYR A 99 5.89 -11.85 -7.66
C TYR A 99 5.14 -10.60 -7.15
N LEU A 100 4.96 -10.49 -5.83
CA LEU A 100 4.33 -9.32 -5.23
C LEU A 100 5.10 -8.04 -5.54
N GLN A 101 6.42 -8.02 -5.34
CA GLN A 101 7.24 -6.83 -5.59
C GLN A 101 7.16 -6.36 -7.05
N ARG A 102 7.28 -7.27 -8.01
CA ARG A 102 7.35 -6.90 -9.43
C ARG A 102 6.00 -6.62 -10.08
N TRP A 103 4.98 -7.43 -9.80
CA TRP A 103 3.70 -7.36 -10.51
C TRP A 103 2.57 -6.72 -9.71
N VAL A 104 2.64 -6.75 -8.37
CA VAL A 104 1.60 -6.16 -7.51
C VAL A 104 2.00 -4.76 -7.03
N LEU A 105 3.21 -4.62 -6.48
CA LEU A 105 3.74 -3.36 -5.97
C LEU A 105 4.42 -2.50 -7.04
N GLY A 106 4.81 -3.09 -8.17
CA GLY A 106 5.48 -2.40 -9.28
C GLY A 106 6.90 -1.90 -8.97
N LYS A 107 7.44 -2.15 -7.77
CA LYS A 107 8.76 -1.71 -7.32
C LYS A 107 9.46 -2.84 -6.54
N MET A 108 10.78 -2.95 -6.71
CA MET A 108 11.61 -3.92 -6.00
C MET A 108 12.24 -3.28 -4.76
N CYS A 109 12.22 -3.96 -3.61
CA CYS A 109 13.03 -3.60 -2.47
C CYS A 109 14.36 -4.35 -2.49
N ILE A 110 15.47 -3.60 -2.50
CA ILE A 110 16.83 -4.17 -2.57
C ILE A 110 17.12 -5.09 -1.37
N VAL A 111 16.62 -4.74 -0.17
CA VAL A 111 16.81 -5.56 1.04
C VAL A 111 16.04 -6.89 0.94
N CYS A 112 14.78 -6.84 0.52
CA CYS A 112 13.96 -8.04 0.31
C CYS A 112 14.60 -8.95 -0.76
N VAL A 113 15.02 -8.37 -1.89
CA VAL A 113 15.72 -9.09 -2.96
C VAL A 113 17.02 -9.72 -2.45
N ALA A 114 17.78 -9.02 -1.60
CA ALA A 114 18.98 -9.60 -1.00
C ALA A 114 18.64 -10.85 -0.17
N VAL A 115 17.57 -10.81 0.63
CA VAL A 115 17.10 -11.97 1.40
C VAL A 115 16.63 -13.11 0.49
N GLU A 116 15.88 -12.81 -0.57
CA GLU A 116 15.43 -13.80 -1.56
C GLU A 116 16.60 -14.48 -2.28
N VAL A 117 17.65 -13.71 -2.60
CA VAL A 117 18.91 -14.25 -3.15
C VAL A 117 19.60 -15.16 -2.14
N LEU A 118 19.65 -14.81 -0.86
CA LEU A 118 20.23 -15.68 0.18
C LEU A 118 19.46 -16.99 0.32
N VAL A 119 18.13 -16.96 0.27
CA VAL A 119 17.29 -18.16 0.27
C VAL A 119 17.57 -19.03 -0.95
N PHE A 120 17.72 -18.43 -2.14
CA PHE A 120 18.07 -19.16 -3.36
C PHE A 120 19.45 -19.82 -3.28
N ILE A 121 20.47 -19.09 -2.78
CA ILE A 121 21.81 -19.66 -2.56
C ILE A 121 21.75 -20.78 -1.52
N LEU A 122 20.97 -20.63 -0.45
CA LEU A 122 20.78 -21.67 0.56
C LEU A 122 20.19 -22.94 -0.07
N PHE A 123 19.18 -22.82 -0.92
CA PHE A 123 18.59 -23.94 -1.67
C PHE A 123 19.62 -24.65 -2.56
N LEU A 124 20.36 -23.90 -3.39
CA LEU A 124 21.42 -24.46 -4.23
C LEU A 124 22.51 -25.16 -3.40
N SER A 125 22.91 -24.52 -2.30
CA SER A 125 23.91 -25.06 -1.37
C SER A 125 23.43 -26.31 -0.64
N SER A 126 22.13 -26.61 -0.64
CA SER A 126 21.49 -27.74 0.03
C SER A 126 21.11 -28.86 -0.91
N PHE A 127 21.23 -28.65 -2.23
CA PHE A 127 20.86 -29.64 -3.23
C PHE A 127 21.61 -30.97 -3.01
N THR A 128 20.86 -32.05 -3.05
CA THR A 128 21.32 -33.44 -2.86
C THR A 128 20.53 -34.36 -3.79
N ARG A 129 20.91 -35.65 -3.88
CA ARG A 129 20.16 -36.64 -4.65
C ARG A 129 18.84 -36.96 -3.94
N VAL A 130 17.80 -36.22 -4.30
CA VAL A 130 16.40 -36.43 -3.89
C VAL A 130 15.55 -36.37 -5.16
N SER A 131 14.35 -36.96 -5.13
CA SER A 131 13.41 -36.85 -6.25
C SER A 131 13.09 -35.38 -6.53
N LEU A 132 13.29 -34.95 -7.78
CA LEU A 132 12.98 -33.59 -8.23
C LEU A 132 11.51 -33.25 -8.02
N TRP A 133 10.62 -34.24 -8.19
CA TRP A 133 9.19 -34.09 -7.96
C TRP A 133 8.87 -33.67 -6.52
N CYS A 134 9.54 -34.25 -5.51
CA CYS A 134 9.33 -33.84 -4.13
C CYS A 134 9.73 -32.38 -3.89
N VAL A 135 10.85 -31.96 -4.48
CA VAL A 135 11.34 -30.58 -4.36
C VAL A 135 10.38 -29.60 -5.04
N LEU A 136 9.97 -29.89 -6.27
CA LEU A 136 9.02 -29.07 -7.01
C LEU A 136 7.66 -28.98 -6.32
N SER A 137 7.14 -30.10 -5.80
CA SER A 137 5.90 -30.10 -5.03
C SER A 137 5.98 -29.21 -3.80
N LEU A 138 7.11 -29.20 -3.07
CA LEU A 138 7.28 -28.31 -1.92
C LEU A 138 7.36 -26.83 -2.32
N ILE A 139 8.07 -26.51 -3.40
CA ILE A 139 8.15 -25.13 -3.92
C ILE A 139 6.75 -24.64 -4.32
N VAL A 140 6.01 -25.44 -5.09
CA VAL A 140 4.65 -25.10 -5.54
C VAL A 140 3.71 -25.01 -4.34
N LEU A 141 3.78 -25.94 -3.39
CA LEU A 141 2.96 -25.91 -2.19
C LEU A 141 3.21 -24.66 -1.35
N ALA A 142 4.48 -24.25 -1.19
CA ALA A 142 4.80 -23.02 -0.46
C ALA A 142 4.33 -21.77 -1.21
N PHE A 143 4.54 -21.71 -2.53
CA PHE A 143 4.07 -20.59 -3.36
C PHE A 143 2.53 -20.46 -3.28
N LEU A 144 1.81 -21.55 -3.54
CA LEU A 144 0.36 -21.58 -3.48
C LEU A 144 -0.15 -21.37 -2.06
N GLY A 145 0.52 -21.93 -1.04
CA GLY A 145 0.15 -21.74 0.36
C GLY A 145 0.23 -20.28 0.77
N VAL A 146 1.33 -19.59 0.43
CA VAL A 146 1.46 -18.14 0.68
C VAL A 146 0.43 -17.36 -0.13
N HIS A 147 0.23 -17.68 -1.41
CA HIS A 147 -0.82 -17.06 -2.23
C HIS A 147 -2.22 -17.23 -1.63
N THR A 148 -2.56 -18.44 -1.19
CA THR A 148 -3.84 -18.75 -0.54
C THR A 148 -3.98 -17.98 0.76
N VAL A 149 -2.93 -17.86 1.58
CA VAL A 149 -2.99 -17.04 2.79
C VAL A 149 -3.33 -15.59 2.43
N TYR A 150 -2.61 -14.97 1.49
CA TYR A 150 -2.88 -13.58 1.09
C TYR A 150 -4.25 -13.36 0.41
N THR A 151 -4.78 -14.38 -0.28
CA THR A 151 -6.07 -14.28 -0.96
C THR A 151 -7.26 -14.67 -0.08
N TRP A 152 -7.05 -15.51 0.94
CA TRP A 152 -8.09 -16.04 1.82
C TRP A 152 -8.26 -15.24 3.10
N THR A 153 -7.22 -14.59 3.64
CA THR A 153 -7.37 -13.77 4.85
C THR A 153 -8.30 -12.58 4.55
N PRO A 154 -9.57 -12.60 5.02
CA PRO A 154 -10.52 -11.52 4.75
C PRO A 154 -10.07 -10.23 5.43
N GLU A 155 -9.36 -10.37 6.56
CA GLU A 155 -8.71 -9.28 7.29
C GLU A 155 -7.65 -8.54 6.48
N GLN A 156 -7.05 -9.14 5.43
CA GLN A 156 -6.06 -8.42 4.60
C GLN A 156 -6.64 -7.71 3.37
N LYS A 157 -7.83 -8.07 2.91
CA LYS A 157 -8.60 -7.17 2.03
C LYS A 157 -9.03 -5.90 2.77
N GLU A 158 -9.05 -5.96 4.10
CA GLU A 158 -9.31 -4.82 4.99
C GLU A 158 -8.04 -4.27 5.67
N ALA A 159 -6.85 -4.88 5.52
CA ALA A 159 -5.62 -4.52 6.25
C ALA A 159 -4.92 -3.24 5.78
N CYS A 160 -5.63 -2.33 5.12
CA CYS A 160 -5.26 -0.92 5.16
C CYS A 160 -5.88 -0.20 6.38
N LEU A 161 -6.78 -0.86 7.13
CA LEU A 161 -7.63 -0.27 8.15
C LEU A 161 -7.91 -1.27 9.29
N GLY A 162 -7.38 -1.03 10.48
CA GLY A 162 -7.78 -1.77 11.67
C GLY A 162 -9.27 -1.57 11.99
N ASN A 163 -9.84 -2.48 12.78
CA ASN A 163 -11.27 -2.46 13.19
C ASN A 163 -11.75 -1.09 13.71
N ARG A 164 -10.86 -0.33 14.35
CA ARG A 164 -11.15 1.01 14.89
C ARG A 164 -11.22 2.07 13.79
N GLU A 165 -10.40 1.94 12.75
CA GLU A 165 -10.39 2.85 11.60
C GLU A 165 -11.51 2.48 10.62
N MET A 166 -11.85 1.20 10.46
CA MET A 166 -13.07 0.75 9.75
C MET A 166 -14.35 1.21 10.46
N ASP A 167 -14.40 1.19 11.79
CA ASP A 167 -15.52 1.75 12.58
C ASP A 167 -15.56 3.28 12.50
N MET A 168 -14.40 3.94 12.38
CA MET A 168 -14.31 5.37 12.14
C MET A 168 -14.79 5.74 10.74
N LEU A 169 -14.36 5.02 9.70
CA LEU A 169 -14.87 5.17 8.33
C LEU A 169 -16.35 4.85 8.28
N ARG A 170 -16.83 3.74 8.84
CA ARG A 170 -18.27 3.48 8.95
C ARG A 170 -18.98 4.63 9.65
N LYS A 171 -18.48 5.20 10.75
CA LYS A 171 -19.09 6.40 11.35
C LYS A 171 -19.07 7.65 10.46
N PHE A 172 -18.11 7.75 9.53
CA PHE A 172 -18.03 8.82 8.54
C PHE A 172 -18.85 8.57 7.26
N TYR A 173 -19.16 7.31 6.91
CA TYR A 173 -19.88 6.91 5.68
C TYR A 173 -21.29 6.33 5.94
N THR A 174 -21.58 5.91 7.17
CA THR A 174 -22.92 5.42 7.55
C THR A 174 -23.76 6.62 7.93
N THR A 175 -24.64 6.93 6.99
CA THR A 175 -25.66 7.96 7.08
C THR A 175 -26.55 7.69 8.29
N LYS A 176 -26.43 8.50 9.34
CA LYS A 176 -27.58 8.75 10.21
C LYS A 176 -28.51 9.69 9.42
N GLY A 177 -29.47 9.12 8.70
CA GLY A 177 -30.64 9.88 8.24
C GLY A 177 -30.81 10.15 6.74
N GLY A 178 -30.21 9.36 5.85
CA GLY A 178 -30.58 9.39 4.42
C GLY A 178 -30.05 10.57 3.59
N GLU A 179 -29.08 11.34 4.10
CA GLU A 179 -28.38 12.34 3.28
C GLU A 179 -27.37 11.68 2.35
N ARG A 180 -27.31 12.12 1.08
CA ARG A 180 -26.34 11.61 0.10
C ARG A 180 -24.97 12.22 0.36
N GLU A 181 -23.92 11.40 0.43
CA GLU A 181 -22.55 11.86 0.63
C GLU A 181 -21.64 11.52 -0.56
N ALA A 182 -20.68 12.40 -0.83
CA ALA A 182 -19.60 12.18 -1.77
C ALA A 182 -18.25 12.47 -1.10
N VAL A 183 -17.19 11.79 -1.55
CA VAL A 183 -15.84 12.00 -1.02
C VAL A 183 -14.96 12.57 -2.10
N PHE A 184 -14.28 13.66 -1.75
CA PHE A 184 -13.37 14.36 -2.62
C PHE A 184 -11.95 14.27 -2.06
N PHE A 185 -11.10 13.48 -2.72
CA PHE A 185 -9.67 13.44 -2.43
C PHE A 185 -8.94 14.49 -3.24
N PHE A 186 -8.08 15.26 -2.58
CA PHE A 186 -7.39 16.39 -3.18
C PHE A 186 -6.10 16.73 -2.44
N SER A 187 -5.34 17.65 -3.03
CA SER A 187 -4.17 18.30 -2.45
C SER A 187 -4.31 19.82 -2.60
N LEU A 188 -3.66 20.58 -1.72
CA LEU A 188 -3.75 22.04 -1.71
C LEU A 188 -2.98 22.67 -2.87
N ASP A 189 -1.77 22.19 -3.18
CA ASP A 189 -0.94 22.71 -4.29
C ASP A 189 -1.21 21.99 -5.63
N CYS A 190 -2.29 21.20 -5.71
CA CYS A 190 -2.69 20.48 -6.92
C CYS A 190 -3.53 21.40 -7.84
N PRO A 191 -3.02 21.81 -9.03
CA PRO A 191 -3.75 22.72 -9.93
C PRO A 191 -5.08 22.13 -10.40
N ALA A 192 -5.08 20.85 -10.79
CA ALA A 192 -6.29 20.13 -11.20
C ALA A 192 -7.34 20.06 -10.08
N CYS A 193 -6.91 20.00 -8.83
CA CYS A 193 -7.78 20.02 -7.66
C CYS A 193 -8.42 21.40 -7.48
N SER A 194 -7.63 22.47 -7.63
CA SER A 194 -8.12 23.86 -7.58
C SER A 194 -9.20 24.13 -8.64
N GLU A 195 -9.06 23.53 -9.82
CA GLU A 195 -10.05 23.62 -10.90
C GLU A 195 -11.29 22.75 -10.66
N ALA A 196 -11.12 21.57 -10.07
CA ALA A 196 -12.22 20.65 -9.77
C ALA A 196 -13.12 21.17 -8.62
N LEU A 197 -12.54 21.81 -7.61
CA LEU A 197 -13.24 22.29 -6.41
C LEU A 197 -14.51 23.12 -6.69
N PRO A 198 -14.50 24.18 -7.52
CA PRO A 198 -15.72 24.94 -7.81
C PRO A 198 -16.78 24.12 -8.55
N LEU A 199 -16.37 23.16 -9.39
CA LEU A 199 -17.28 22.26 -10.10
C LEU A 199 -17.99 21.31 -9.13
N VAL A 200 -17.22 20.68 -8.25
CA VAL A 200 -17.74 19.78 -7.20
C VAL A 200 -18.66 20.55 -6.26
N LYS A 201 -18.30 21.78 -5.86
CA LYS A 201 -19.15 22.63 -4.99
C LYS A 201 -20.50 22.92 -5.62
N LYS A 202 -20.50 23.31 -6.89
CA LYS A 202 -21.72 23.65 -7.64
C LYS A 202 -22.62 22.43 -7.80
N TRP A 203 -22.03 21.29 -8.15
CA TRP A 203 -22.74 20.01 -8.27
C TRP A 203 -23.33 19.54 -6.94
N ALA A 204 -22.52 19.53 -5.87
CA ALA A 204 -22.96 19.14 -4.54
C ALA A 204 -24.14 19.98 -4.03
N SER A 205 -24.10 21.30 -4.29
CA SER A 205 -25.19 22.21 -3.96
C SER A 205 -26.47 21.91 -4.76
N ARG A 206 -26.34 21.53 -6.04
CA ARG A 206 -27.46 21.19 -6.92
C ARG A 206 -28.11 19.87 -6.53
N GLU A 207 -27.29 18.83 -6.32
CA GLU A 207 -27.75 17.48 -6.01
C GLU A 207 -28.05 17.28 -4.51
N LYS A 208 -27.84 18.31 -3.69
CA LYS A 208 -27.96 18.25 -2.21
C LYS A 208 -27.11 17.12 -1.62
N VAL A 209 -25.88 17.00 -2.11
CA VAL A 209 -24.90 16.01 -1.67
C VAL A 209 -23.92 16.67 -0.72
N ARG A 210 -23.69 16.06 0.44
CA ARG A 210 -22.67 16.50 1.37
C ARG A 210 -21.30 15.98 0.93
N VAL A 211 -20.33 16.86 0.77
CA VAL A 211 -18.98 16.48 0.32
C VAL A 211 -18.03 16.39 1.51
N VAL A 212 -17.39 15.23 1.66
CA VAL A 212 -16.34 14.97 2.64
C VAL A 212 -14.99 15.15 1.98
N PHE A 213 -14.15 15.99 2.58
CA PHE A 213 -12.84 16.34 2.07
C PHE A 213 -11.76 15.40 2.62
N ARG A 214 -10.88 14.90 1.75
CA ARG A 214 -9.77 14.01 2.10
C ARG A 214 -8.46 14.54 1.51
N GLU A 215 -7.67 15.18 2.35
CA GLU A 215 -6.34 15.67 2.00
C GLU A 215 -5.34 14.49 1.92
N VAL A 216 -4.54 14.42 0.84
CA VAL A 216 -3.56 13.35 0.58
C VAL A 216 -2.11 13.82 0.51
N MET A 217 -1.86 15.14 0.50
CA MET A 217 -0.55 15.78 0.53
C MET A 217 0.41 15.18 -0.50
N VAL A 218 0.08 15.37 -1.80
CA VAL A 218 0.98 14.96 -2.89
C VAL A 218 2.18 15.91 -3.08
N HIS A 219 2.12 17.11 -2.50
CA HIS A 219 3.20 18.10 -2.48
C HIS A 219 3.65 18.44 -1.05
N ASP A 220 4.71 19.24 -0.90
CA ASP A 220 5.31 19.61 0.40
C ASP A 220 4.55 20.75 1.09
N GLU A 221 3.28 20.47 1.40
CA GLU A 221 2.28 21.40 1.95
C GLU A 221 1.82 20.98 3.36
N GLU A 222 2.75 20.44 4.15
CA GLU A 222 2.46 19.82 5.45
C GLU A 222 1.70 20.77 6.39
N GLN A 223 2.10 22.05 6.45
CA GLN A 223 1.52 22.99 7.41
C GLN A 223 0.07 23.32 7.07
N GLU A 224 -0.22 23.55 5.80
CA GLU A 224 -1.51 23.90 5.27
C GLU A 224 -2.47 22.70 5.34
N ALA A 225 -1.98 21.51 4.99
CA ALA A 225 -2.72 20.26 5.11
C ALA A 225 -3.11 19.97 6.56
N LEU A 226 -2.16 20.11 7.50
CA LEU A 226 -2.43 19.95 8.93
C LEU A 226 -3.39 21.00 9.46
N TYR A 227 -3.26 22.24 9.00
CA TYR A 227 -4.17 23.31 9.40
C TYR A 227 -5.60 23.02 8.91
N LEU A 228 -5.78 22.65 7.64
CA LEU A 228 -7.07 22.25 7.09
C LEU A 228 -7.70 21.12 7.92
N LEU A 229 -6.97 20.05 8.18
CA LEU A 229 -7.50 18.90 8.92
C LEU A 229 -7.86 19.25 10.37
N SER A 230 -7.11 20.17 11.00
CA SER A 230 -7.44 20.66 12.35
C SER A 230 -8.79 21.41 12.36
N LEU A 231 -9.07 22.22 11.34
CA LEU A 231 -10.35 22.93 11.20
C LEU A 231 -11.51 21.97 10.98
N LEU A 232 -11.32 20.97 10.11
CA LEU A 232 -12.32 19.93 9.84
C LEU A 232 -12.62 19.10 11.09
N LYS A 233 -11.59 18.72 11.84
CA LYS A 233 -11.75 18.01 13.13
C LYS A 233 -12.51 18.86 14.16
N GLY A 234 -12.33 20.18 14.13
CA GLY A 234 -13.08 21.14 14.94
C GLY A 234 -14.56 21.32 14.54
N GLY A 235 -15.03 20.61 13.51
CA GLY A 235 -16.42 20.67 13.04
C GLY A 235 -16.72 21.85 12.11
N MET A 236 -15.69 22.52 11.58
CA MET A 236 -15.86 23.57 10.58
C MET A 236 -16.42 23.00 9.27
N ASP A 237 -17.28 23.76 8.59
CA ASP A 237 -17.74 23.42 7.24
C ASP A 237 -16.55 23.23 6.29
N PRO A 238 -16.50 22.15 5.48
CA PRO A 238 -15.36 21.88 4.60
C PRO A 238 -15.03 23.00 3.62
N TRP A 239 -16.03 23.69 3.08
CA TRP A 239 -15.83 24.78 2.13
C TRP A 239 -15.39 26.08 2.81
N GLU A 240 -15.74 26.28 4.08
CA GLU A 240 -15.20 27.36 4.91
C GLU A 240 -13.75 27.09 5.30
N ALA A 241 -13.46 25.87 5.75
CA ALA A 241 -12.13 25.45 6.17
C ALA A 241 -11.12 25.62 5.03
N LEU A 242 -11.43 25.10 3.84
CA LEU A 242 -10.60 25.24 2.66
C LEU A 242 -10.34 26.72 2.31
N ARG A 243 -11.40 27.53 2.25
CA ARG A 243 -11.28 28.96 1.91
C ARG A 243 -10.42 29.72 2.91
N ARG A 244 -10.42 29.29 4.17
CA ARG A 244 -9.61 29.91 5.23
C ARG A 244 -8.12 29.62 5.05
N VAL A 245 -7.79 28.39 4.62
CA VAL A 245 -6.44 27.96 4.26
C VAL A 245 -5.97 28.71 3.01
N GLU A 246 -6.76 28.72 1.93
CA GLU A 246 -6.44 29.41 0.67
C GLU A 246 -6.24 30.93 0.83
N LYS A 247 -7.02 31.57 1.70
CA LYS A 247 -6.93 33.03 1.92
C LYS A 247 -5.72 33.47 2.75
N GLY A 248 -4.89 32.54 3.22
CA GLY A 248 -3.69 32.86 4.00
C GLY A 248 -3.95 33.69 5.26
N LYS A 249 -5.20 33.70 5.78
CA LYS A 249 -5.56 34.45 7.00
C LYS A 249 -4.93 33.75 8.19
N ARG A 250 -3.65 34.05 8.45
CA ARG A 250 -2.76 33.47 9.47
C ARG A 250 -3.19 32.05 9.80
N ALA A 251 -2.62 31.06 9.10
CA ALA A 251 -2.50 29.74 9.70
C ALA A 251 -2.01 29.97 11.14
N PRO A 252 -2.79 29.69 12.19
CA PRO A 252 -2.22 29.60 13.52
C PRO A 252 -1.07 28.62 13.34
N ARG A 253 0.14 29.07 13.72
CA ARG A 253 1.32 28.22 13.59
C ARG A 253 0.91 26.85 14.12
N VAL A 254 1.25 25.78 13.42
CA VAL A 254 1.07 24.39 13.89
C VAL A 254 1.63 24.18 15.32
N SER A 255 2.37 25.16 15.88
CA SER A 255 2.65 25.30 17.31
C SER A 255 1.44 25.35 18.28
N GLU A 256 0.21 25.57 17.82
CA GLU A 256 -1.00 25.41 18.67
C GLU A 256 -1.55 23.97 18.67
N VAL A 257 -1.15 23.16 17.70
CA VAL A 257 -1.52 21.74 17.61
C VAL A 257 -0.52 20.93 18.45
N SER A 258 -1.02 20.16 19.41
CA SER A 258 -0.15 19.33 20.26
C SER A 258 0.68 18.35 19.41
N ARG A 259 1.88 17.97 19.85
CA ARG A 259 2.71 16.98 19.12
C ARG A 259 1.96 15.66 18.86
N GLU A 260 1.08 15.28 19.78
CA GLU A 260 0.24 14.10 19.65
C GLU A 260 -0.80 14.28 18.54
N GLU A 261 -1.48 15.41 18.52
CA GLU A 261 -2.47 15.72 17.48
C GLU A 261 -1.85 15.85 16.10
N LYS A 262 -0.67 16.49 15.99
CA LYS A 262 0.09 16.53 14.73
C LYS A 262 0.37 15.12 14.21
N ARG A 263 0.79 14.20 15.09
CA ARG A 263 1.06 12.80 14.72
C ARG A 263 -0.21 12.09 14.22
N VAL A 264 -1.35 12.35 14.85
CA VAL A 264 -2.64 11.78 14.44
C VAL A 264 -3.06 12.31 13.06
N LEU A 265 -2.94 13.61 12.83
CA LEU A 265 -3.30 14.23 11.55
C LEU A 265 -2.39 13.78 10.41
N LEU A 266 -1.07 13.67 10.63
CA LEU A 266 -0.15 13.11 9.64
C LEU A 266 -0.48 11.66 9.28
N ARG A 267 -0.86 10.85 10.29
CA ARG A 267 -1.34 9.48 10.03
C ARG A 267 -2.62 9.47 9.21
N LEU A 268 -3.53 10.42 9.42
CA LEU A 268 -4.75 10.54 8.65
C LEU A 268 -4.48 10.90 7.18
N VAL A 269 -3.56 11.83 6.90
CA VAL A 269 -3.13 12.17 5.53
C VAL A 269 -2.51 10.96 4.84
N ALA A 270 -1.54 10.31 5.49
CA ALA A 270 -0.90 9.12 4.97
C ALA A 270 -1.92 8.01 4.69
N PHE A 271 -2.87 7.85 5.60
CA PHE A 271 -3.99 6.92 5.46
C PHE A 271 -4.85 7.23 4.23
N ASN A 272 -5.22 8.50 3.99
CA ASN A 272 -6.00 8.88 2.81
C ASN A 272 -5.25 8.53 1.51
N GLY A 273 -3.93 8.74 1.46
CA GLY A 273 -3.10 8.38 0.31
C GLY A 273 -3.02 6.86 0.08
N ILE A 274 -2.94 6.06 1.16
CA ILE A 274 -3.00 4.59 1.07
C ILE A 274 -4.36 4.12 0.57
N LEU A 275 -5.44 4.71 1.10
CA LEU A 275 -6.81 4.39 0.69
C LEU A 275 -7.00 4.64 -0.82
N LEU A 276 -6.53 5.80 -1.31
CA LEU A 276 -6.60 6.15 -2.73
C LEU A 276 -5.86 5.13 -3.61
N ARG A 277 -4.61 4.78 -3.25
CA ARG A 277 -3.81 3.76 -3.96
C ARG A 277 -4.44 2.36 -3.91
N SER A 278 -5.08 1.99 -2.81
CA SER A 278 -5.75 0.68 -2.69
C SER A 278 -6.95 0.53 -3.63
N MET A 279 -7.53 1.64 -4.11
CA MET A 279 -8.59 1.67 -5.12
C MET A 279 -8.05 1.64 -6.56
N GLY A 280 -6.74 1.49 -6.75
CA GLY A 280 -6.10 1.55 -8.07
C GLY A 280 -6.01 2.96 -8.65
N LEU A 281 -6.05 3.98 -7.78
CA LEU A 281 -5.96 5.38 -8.17
C LEU A 281 -4.59 5.91 -7.72
N ASP A 282 -3.83 6.50 -8.65
CA ASP A 282 -2.43 6.85 -8.38
C ASP A 282 -2.19 8.34 -8.07
N GLY A 283 -3.24 9.15 -8.01
CA GLY A 283 -3.15 10.61 -7.86
C GLY A 283 -4.51 11.28 -7.62
N VAL A 284 -4.48 12.60 -7.52
CA VAL A 284 -5.64 13.47 -7.25
C VAL A 284 -5.85 14.48 -8.37
N PRO A 285 -7.05 15.05 -8.54
CA PRO A 285 -8.27 14.90 -7.74
C PRO A 285 -9.01 13.58 -7.97
N VAL A 286 -9.72 13.10 -6.96
CA VAL A 286 -10.66 11.97 -7.07
C VAL A 286 -11.98 12.32 -6.43
N LEU A 287 -13.08 12.08 -7.15
CA LEU A 287 -14.44 12.18 -6.62
C LEU A 287 -15.09 10.79 -6.57
N ILE A 288 -15.56 10.40 -5.39
CA ILE A 288 -16.32 9.16 -5.17
C ILE A 288 -17.73 9.53 -4.75
N VAL A 289 -18.73 9.02 -5.49
CA VAL A 289 -20.15 9.26 -5.23
C VAL A 289 -20.81 7.92 -4.93
N ALA A 290 -21.50 7.84 -3.79
CA ALA A 290 -22.34 6.69 -3.46
C ALA A 290 -23.81 7.03 -3.76
N GLU A 291 -24.41 6.27 -4.66
CA GLU A 291 -25.85 6.25 -4.94
C GLU A 291 -26.41 4.88 -4.56
N GLU A 292 -27.72 4.77 -4.32
CA GLU A 292 -28.37 3.51 -3.89
C GLU A 292 -27.98 2.33 -4.79
N GLY A 293 -27.10 1.45 -4.28
CA GLY A 293 -26.61 0.27 -4.97
C GLY A 293 -25.43 0.47 -5.93
N LYS A 294 -24.91 1.69 -6.10
CA LYS A 294 -23.77 1.97 -7.01
C LYS A 294 -22.77 2.95 -6.39
N VAL A 295 -21.48 2.59 -6.41
CA VAL A 295 -20.38 3.49 -6.08
C VAL A 295 -19.66 3.85 -7.37
N GLU A 296 -19.54 5.14 -7.64
CA GLU A 296 -18.85 5.65 -8.82
C GLU A 296 -17.65 6.50 -8.41
N ALA A 297 -16.46 6.11 -8.86
CA ALA A 297 -15.22 6.84 -8.64
C ALA A 297 -14.71 7.41 -9.96
N ARG A 298 -14.24 8.66 -9.94
CA ARG A 298 -13.59 9.33 -11.07
C ARG A 298 -12.34 10.05 -10.61
N GLN A 299 -11.25 9.81 -11.34
CA GLN A 299 -9.95 10.44 -11.12
C GLN A 299 -9.67 11.45 -12.22
N GLY A 300 -8.92 12.48 -11.86
CA GLY A 300 -8.50 13.54 -12.76
C GLY A 300 -9.59 14.58 -13.00
N LEU A 301 -9.16 15.78 -13.39
CA LEU A 301 -10.06 16.90 -13.64
C LEU A 301 -11.14 16.55 -14.68
N GLU A 302 -10.75 15.89 -15.78
CA GLU A 302 -11.65 15.56 -16.87
C GLU A 302 -12.65 14.46 -16.48
N GLY A 303 -12.19 13.44 -15.73
CA GLY A 303 -13.06 12.40 -15.19
C GLY A 303 -14.14 12.99 -14.27
N ILE A 304 -13.75 13.97 -13.44
CA ILE A 304 -14.68 14.66 -12.55
C ILE A 304 -15.65 15.54 -13.33
N LYS A 305 -15.19 16.31 -14.33
CA LYS A 305 -16.06 17.11 -15.20
C LYS A 305 -17.18 16.28 -15.81
N ARG A 306 -16.88 15.07 -16.30
CA ARG A 306 -17.89 14.16 -16.86
C ARG A 306 -18.92 13.70 -15.83
N LEU A 307 -18.49 13.46 -14.58
CA LEU A 307 -19.39 13.01 -13.51
C LEU A 307 -20.33 14.11 -13.03
N VAL A 308 -19.85 15.35 -12.95
CA VAL A 308 -20.59 16.47 -12.34
C VAL A 308 -21.37 17.30 -13.36
N SER A 309 -21.07 17.14 -14.65
CA SER A 309 -21.81 17.82 -15.73
C SER A 309 -23.25 17.32 -15.82
N PRO A 310 -24.22 18.22 -16.08
CA PRO A 310 -25.59 17.80 -16.31
C PRO A 310 -25.67 16.91 -17.57
N PRO A 311 -26.61 15.94 -17.63
CA PRO A 311 -26.84 15.19 -18.85
C PRO A 311 -27.14 16.16 -20.01
N SER A 312 -26.39 16.08 -21.09
CA SER A 312 -26.63 16.93 -22.27
C SER A 312 -28.00 16.62 -22.86
N SER A 313 -28.85 17.63 -23.00
CA SER A 313 -30.22 17.56 -23.56
C SER A 313 -30.26 17.35 -25.08
N LEU A 314 -29.25 16.71 -25.66
CA LEU A 314 -29.14 16.43 -27.08
C LEU A 314 -28.67 15.00 -27.21
N GLY A 315 -29.65 14.12 -27.45
CA GLY A 315 -29.60 12.75 -27.96
C GLY A 315 -28.46 11.86 -27.47
N TRP A 316 -28.78 10.66 -27.03
CA TRP A 316 -28.15 9.43 -27.52
C TRP A 316 -28.88 8.26 -26.85
N GLU A 317 -29.60 7.51 -27.69
CA GLU A 317 -30.07 6.17 -27.37
C GLU A 317 -28.85 5.27 -27.24
N GLY A 318 -28.66 4.68 -26.06
CA GLY A 318 -27.56 3.75 -25.83
C GLY A 318 -27.52 3.33 -24.37
N GLY A 319 -28.15 2.21 -24.06
CA GLY A 319 -28.06 1.59 -22.74
C GLY A 319 -26.59 1.30 -22.40
N TYR A 320 -26.07 1.94 -21.36
CA TYR A 320 -24.72 1.72 -20.89
C TYR A 320 -24.69 0.50 -19.95
N GLN A 321 -24.11 -0.58 -20.46
CA GLN A 321 -23.67 -1.72 -19.66
C GLN A 321 -22.56 -1.29 -18.71
N GLY A 322 -22.51 -1.94 -17.53
CA GLY A 322 -21.66 -1.57 -16.40
C GLY A 322 -20.20 -1.37 -16.77
N ALA A 323 -19.57 -0.40 -16.11
CA ALA A 323 -18.14 -0.12 -16.24
C ALA A 323 -17.34 -1.36 -15.83
N GLY A 324 -16.85 -2.09 -16.83
CA GLY A 324 -15.78 -3.06 -16.69
C GLY A 324 -14.46 -2.32 -16.44
N ALA A 325 -13.50 -3.03 -15.86
CA ALA A 325 -12.17 -2.55 -15.49
C ALA A 325 -11.27 -2.06 -16.66
N GLU A 326 -11.83 -1.83 -17.86
CA GLU A 326 -11.10 -1.48 -19.08
C GLU A 326 -11.10 0.02 -19.39
N ASP A 327 -11.87 0.85 -18.66
CA ASP A 327 -11.88 2.32 -18.86
C ASP A 327 -10.77 3.08 -18.09
N LEU A 328 -9.88 2.36 -17.40
CA LEU A 328 -8.74 2.92 -16.66
C LEU A 328 -7.56 3.33 -17.55
N GLY A 329 -7.68 3.21 -18.88
CA GLY A 329 -6.58 3.38 -19.84
C GLY A 329 -6.58 4.64 -20.71
N SER A 330 -7.51 5.59 -20.50
CA SER A 330 -7.46 6.87 -21.22
C SER A 330 -6.40 7.79 -20.59
N PRO A 331 -5.64 8.61 -21.36
CA PRO A 331 -4.68 9.55 -20.79
C PRO A 331 -5.43 10.52 -19.87
N LEU A 332 -5.26 10.33 -18.55
CA LEU A 332 -5.92 11.12 -17.52
C LEU A 332 -5.26 12.50 -17.47
N GLY A 333 -5.79 13.45 -18.23
CA GLY A 333 -5.40 14.85 -18.09
C GLY A 333 -5.82 15.40 -16.72
N GLY A 334 -4.97 16.24 -16.13
CA GLY A 334 -5.19 16.87 -14.83
C GLY A 334 -5.13 15.89 -13.65
N VAL A 335 -4.07 15.08 -13.56
CA VAL A 335 -3.79 14.23 -12.38
C VAL A 335 -2.47 14.63 -11.75
N CYS A 336 -2.52 14.93 -10.45
CA CYS A 336 -1.36 15.21 -9.60
C CYS A 336 -0.95 13.99 -8.79
N THR A 337 0.33 13.66 -8.89
CA THR A 337 1.02 12.59 -8.20
C THR A 337 2.23 13.16 -7.45
N PRO A 338 2.86 12.40 -6.53
CA PRO A 338 4.14 12.82 -5.94
C PRO A 338 5.24 13.08 -6.97
N SER A 339 5.16 12.46 -8.16
CA SER A 339 6.09 12.67 -9.28
C SER A 339 5.82 13.91 -10.13
N GLY A 340 4.70 14.61 -9.88
CA GLY A 340 4.27 15.79 -10.63
C GLY A 340 2.81 15.74 -11.05
N CYS A 341 2.34 16.85 -11.62
CA CYS A 341 1.00 17.00 -12.18
C CYS A 341 1.06 16.86 -13.71
N GLY A 342 0.27 15.93 -14.25
CA GLY A 342 0.02 15.85 -15.69
C GLY A 342 -1.03 16.87 -16.12
N ASP A 343 -0.83 17.46 -17.30
CA ASP A 343 -1.76 18.41 -17.93
C ASP A 343 -3.06 17.72 -18.38
#